data_AF-A0A1I1ISY8-F1
#
_entry.id   AF-A0A1I1ISY8-F1
#
_cell.length_a   1.000
_cell.length_b   1.000
_cell.length_c   1.000
_cell.angle_alpha   90.00
_cell.angle_beta   90.00
_cell.angle_gamma   90.00
#
_symmetry.space_group_name_H-M   'P 1'
#
loop_
_entity.id
_entity.type
_entity.pdbx_description
1 polymer ?
#
loop_
_entity_poly.entity_id
_entity_poly.type
_entity_poly.pdbx_seq_one_letter_code
_entity_poly.pdbx_strand_id
1 'polypeptide(L)'
;MDAQPTPPGPQPARSRGPLLAVGGAALVVGLGLGWLLPSPLSSGGGADAAGMHAQACDLAAGAFPDGVDEDGARLGDGPGLQQLLAISSLAQAAGAADDSYADAADAGAVLGRGVTTSDLDGINTSLADLRATC
;
A
#
# COMPACT_ATOMS: atom_id res chain seq x y z
N MET A 1 -27.28 -48.45 18.96
CA MET A 1 -25.81 -48.53 18.82
C MET A 1 -25.38 -47.15 18.39
N ASP A 2 -25.19 -46.34 19.42
CA ASP A 2 -25.25 -44.89 19.37
C ASP A 2 -23.84 -44.32 19.15
N ALA A 3 -23.74 -43.35 18.25
CA ALA A 3 -22.51 -42.65 17.93
C ALA A 3 -22.07 -41.77 19.10
N GLN A 4 -20.80 -41.90 19.49
CA GLN A 4 -20.18 -41.13 20.55
C GLN A 4 -19.92 -39.68 20.08
N PRO A 5 -20.43 -38.64 20.77
CA PRO A 5 -20.19 -37.24 20.38
C PRO A 5 -18.77 -36.80 20.75
N THR A 6 -18.09 -36.18 19.78
CA THR A 6 -16.76 -35.57 19.90
C THR A 6 -16.82 -34.29 20.76
N PRO A 7 -15.84 -34.02 21.64
CA PRO A 7 -15.83 -32.80 22.46
C PRO A 7 -15.60 -31.53 21.63
N PRO A 8 -16.23 -30.39 21.98
CA PRO A 8 -15.99 -29.11 21.32
C PRO A 8 -14.61 -28.53 21.68
N GLY A 9 -13.84 -28.14 20.67
CA GLY A 9 -12.55 -27.46 20.83
C GLY A 9 -12.70 -26.02 21.37
N PRO A 10 -11.64 -25.45 21.96
CA PRO A 10 -11.69 -24.17 22.65
C PRO A 10 -12.00 -23.02 21.67
N GLN A 11 -13.07 -22.28 21.94
CA GLN A 11 -13.45 -21.06 21.23
C GLN A 11 -12.64 -19.86 21.75
N PRO A 12 -12.12 -18.96 20.89
CA PRO A 12 -11.51 -17.72 21.33
C PRO A 12 -12.57 -16.77 21.90
N ALA A 13 -12.47 -16.48 23.20
CA ALA A 13 -13.36 -15.61 23.94
C ALA A 13 -13.22 -14.15 23.47
N ARG A 14 -14.32 -13.57 22.97
CA ARG A 14 -14.45 -12.11 22.77
C ARG A 14 -14.48 -11.42 24.14
N SER A 15 -13.36 -10.84 24.57
CA SER A 15 -13.33 -9.96 25.73
C SER A 15 -13.73 -8.53 25.32
N ARG A 16 -14.97 -8.16 25.63
CA ARG A 16 -15.38 -6.76 25.76
C ARG A 16 -15.01 -6.30 27.18
N GLY A 17 -14.08 -5.36 27.31
CA GLY A 17 -13.69 -4.74 28.59
C GLY A 17 -13.03 -3.37 28.38
N PRO A 18 -13.13 -2.43 29.35
CA PRO A 18 -13.27 -1.01 29.08
C PRO A 18 -11.98 -0.17 29.19
N LEU A 19 -12.03 0.99 28.53
CA LEU A 19 -11.22 2.22 28.64
C LEU A 19 -10.37 2.37 29.91
N LEU A 20 -9.06 2.47 29.70
CA LEU A 20 -8.14 3.26 30.52
C LEU A 20 -7.37 4.21 29.58
N ALA A 21 -7.83 5.45 29.50
CA ALA A 21 -6.98 6.56 29.10
C ALA A 21 -6.20 7.03 30.34
N VAL A 22 -4.90 7.35 30.20
CA VAL A 22 -4.17 8.40 30.95
C VAL A 22 -2.66 8.36 30.58
N GLY A 23 -2.16 9.51 30.09
CA GLY A 23 -0.77 9.98 30.19
C GLY A 23 0.21 9.44 29.14
N GLY A 24 0.96 10.22 28.37
CA GLY A 24 1.26 11.64 28.43
C GLY A 24 2.76 11.84 28.11
N ALA A 25 3.06 12.74 27.15
CA ALA A 25 4.34 13.46 26.94
C ALA A 25 5.60 12.62 26.60
N ALA A 26 6.62 13.07 25.88
CA ALA A 26 6.87 14.19 24.97
C ALA A 26 8.30 13.99 24.42
N LEU A 27 8.52 14.40 23.16
CA LEU A 27 9.68 15.12 22.61
C LEU A 27 11.15 14.71 22.91
N VAL A 28 11.84 14.45 21.78
CA VAL A 28 13.18 14.93 21.36
C VAL A 28 14.42 14.37 22.08
N VAL A 29 15.26 13.62 21.34
CA VAL A 29 16.72 13.83 21.26
C VAL A 29 17.26 13.34 19.91
N GLY A 30 17.70 14.27 19.07
CA GLY A 30 18.41 14.01 17.82
C GLY A 30 19.03 15.28 17.22
N LEU A 31 19.48 16.19 18.10
CA LEU A 31 20.17 17.42 17.74
C LEU A 31 21.47 17.47 18.55
N GLY A 32 22.61 17.26 17.88
CA GLY A 32 23.92 17.44 18.52
C GLY A 32 25.09 17.00 17.65
N LEU A 33 25.73 17.98 16.99
CA LEU A 33 27.04 18.00 16.33
C LEU A 33 27.03 17.96 14.79
N GLY A 34 26.80 19.12 14.17
CA GLY A 34 27.02 19.32 12.73
C GLY A 34 26.96 20.76 12.25
N TRP A 35 27.17 21.75 13.14
CA TRP A 35 27.35 23.14 12.71
C TRP A 35 28.78 23.32 12.19
N LEU A 36 29.04 23.01 10.90
CA LEU A 36 30.01 23.74 10.04
C LEU A 36 30.23 23.14 8.63
N LEU A 37 29.30 22.36 8.08
CA LEU A 37 29.36 21.91 6.69
C LEU A 37 28.01 22.14 6.01
N PRO A 38 27.93 22.77 4.83
CA PRO A 38 26.74 22.70 3.98
C PRO A 38 26.66 21.27 3.44
N SER A 39 26.18 20.34 4.26
CA SER A 39 25.83 18.99 3.82
C SER A 39 24.48 19.07 3.13
N PRO A 40 24.37 18.84 1.80
CA PRO A 40 23.09 18.76 1.09
C PRO A 40 22.31 17.47 1.42
N LEU A 41 22.46 16.91 2.63
CA LEU A 41 22.04 15.54 2.96
C LEU A 41 20.95 15.50 4.04
N SER A 42 20.24 16.61 4.28
CA SER A 42 19.12 16.66 5.23
C SER A 42 17.82 17.18 4.59
N SER A 43 17.60 16.82 3.33
CA SER A 43 16.37 17.07 2.57
C SER A 43 16.21 15.91 1.59
N GLY A 44 15.22 15.04 1.75
CA GLY A 44 15.03 13.98 0.74
C GLY A 44 13.76 13.16 0.83
N GLY A 45 13.30 12.74 2.01
CA GLY A 45 12.22 11.75 2.09
C GLY A 45 10.91 12.12 1.37
N GLY A 46 10.49 13.39 1.45
CA GLY A 46 9.24 13.84 0.82
C GLY A 46 9.34 14.13 -0.69
N ALA A 47 10.51 14.54 -1.19
CA ALA A 47 10.71 14.74 -2.62
C ALA A 47 10.73 13.41 -3.38
N ASP A 48 11.27 12.37 -2.73
CA ASP A 48 11.26 11.01 -3.25
C ASP A 48 9.84 10.41 -3.19
N ALA A 49 9.10 10.61 -2.09
CA ALA A 49 7.72 10.12 -1.94
C ALA A 49 6.75 10.69 -2.98
N ALA A 50 6.73 12.02 -3.13
CA ALA A 50 5.90 12.70 -4.11
C ALA A 50 6.26 12.29 -5.55
N GLY A 51 7.56 12.12 -5.84
CA GLY A 51 8.03 11.65 -7.15
C GLY A 51 7.58 10.23 -7.47
N MET A 52 7.65 9.32 -6.49
CA MET A 52 7.17 7.93 -6.63
C MET A 52 5.66 7.88 -6.85
N HIS A 53 4.88 8.66 -6.10
CA HIS A 53 3.43 8.76 -6.27
C HIS A 53 3.07 9.29 -7.66
N ALA A 54 3.66 10.42 -8.08
CA ALA A 54 3.44 11.01 -9.40
C ALA A 54 3.77 10.02 -10.53
N GLN A 55 4.87 9.26 -10.40
CA GLN A 55 5.23 8.25 -11.38
C GLN A 55 4.24 7.08 -11.42
N ALA A 56 3.72 6.64 -10.27
CA ALA A 56 2.67 5.62 -10.20
C ALA A 56 1.39 6.11 -10.91
N CYS A 57 1.01 7.37 -10.68
CA CYS A 57 -0.13 8.04 -11.31
C CYS A 57 0.02 8.14 -12.83
N ASP A 58 1.18 8.63 -13.30
CA ASP A 58 1.47 8.77 -14.74
C ASP A 58 1.43 7.41 -15.45
N LEU A 59 1.99 6.37 -14.82
CA LEU A 59 1.94 5.00 -15.36
C LEU A 59 0.50 4.47 -15.38
N ALA A 60 -0.27 4.65 -14.31
CA ALA A 60 -1.65 4.18 -14.24
C ALA A 60 -2.54 4.88 -15.30
N ALA A 61 -2.43 6.20 -15.44
CA ALA A 61 -3.19 6.98 -16.40
C ALA A 61 -2.76 6.71 -17.85
N GLY A 62 -1.46 6.55 -18.09
CA GLY A 62 -0.91 6.36 -19.44
C GLY A 62 -1.05 4.94 -19.97
N ALA A 63 -0.78 3.94 -19.13
CA ALA A 63 -0.82 2.53 -19.54
C ALA A 63 -2.21 1.90 -19.42
N PHE A 64 -3.03 2.36 -18.46
CA PHE A 64 -4.34 1.77 -18.15
C PHE A 64 -5.45 2.84 -18.02
N PRO A 65 -5.63 3.72 -19.02
CA PRO A 65 -6.62 4.80 -18.95
C PRO A 65 -8.05 4.29 -18.75
N ASP A 66 -8.38 3.14 -19.32
CA ASP A 66 -9.72 2.52 -19.25
C ASP A 66 -9.74 1.31 -18.29
N GLY A 67 -8.64 1.06 -17.58
CA GLY A 67 -8.43 -0.16 -16.79
C GLY A 67 -7.75 -1.29 -17.59
N VAL A 68 -7.91 -2.51 -17.09
CA VAL A 68 -7.42 -3.76 -17.67
C VAL A 68 -8.63 -4.57 -18.14
N ASP A 69 -8.62 -4.97 -19.41
CA ASP A 69 -9.64 -5.80 -20.04
C ASP A 69 -9.27 -7.30 -19.97
N GLU A 70 -10.28 -8.17 -20.09
CA GLU A 70 -10.08 -9.63 -20.14
C GLU A 70 -9.24 -10.08 -21.35
N ASP A 71 -9.24 -9.30 -22.44
CA ASP A 71 -8.49 -9.60 -23.66
C ASP A 71 -7.03 -9.12 -23.60
N GLY A 72 -6.74 -7.99 -22.94
CA GLY A 72 -5.39 -7.56 -22.57
C GLY A 72 -4.80 -8.39 -21.42
N ALA A 73 -5.65 -9.18 -20.73
CA ALA A 73 -5.31 -10.08 -19.64
C ALA A 73 -4.57 -11.37 -20.04
N ARG A 74 -3.72 -11.33 -21.08
CA ARG A 74 -2.46 -12.08 -20.99
C ARG A 74 -1.50 -11.38 -20.04
N LEU A 75 -1.99 -11.10 -18.83
CA LEU A 75 -1.23 -10.60 -17.69
C LEU A 75 -0.09 -11.57 -17.34
N GLY A 76 -0.15 -12.85 -17.73
CA GLY A 76 0.94 -13.78 -17.44
C GLY A 76 2.29 -13.44 -18.10
N ASP A 77 2.27 -12.90 -19.32
CA ASP A 77 3.48 -12.73 -20.15
C ASP A 77 3.57 -11.36 -20.87
N GLY A 78 2.58 -10.48 -20.67
CA GLY A 78 2.51 -9.18 -21.35
C GLY A 78 3.27 -8.05 -20.65
N PRO A 79 3.64 -6.97 -21.37
CA PRO A 79 4.25 -5.78 -20.78
C PRO A 79 3.35 -5.11 -19.72
N GLY A 80 2.03 -5.31 -19.80
CA GLY A 80 1.08 -4.81 -18.83
C GLY A 80 1.31 -5.34 -17.41
N LEU A 81 1.75 -6.59 -17.24
CA LEU A 81 2.06 -7.14 -15.93
C LEU A 81 3.19 -6.38 -15.23
N GLN A 82 4.27 -6.14 -15.98
CA GLN A 82 5.43 -5.43 -15.48
C GLN A 82 5.06 -4.00 -15.08
N GLN A 83 4.16 -3.37 -15.84
CA GLN A 83 3.64 -2.04 -15.54
C GLN A 83 2.76 -2.04 -14.27
N LEU A 84 1.85 -2.99 -14.12
CA LEU A 84 1.01 -3.09 -12.91
C LEU A 84 1.85 -3.36 -11.65
N LEU A 85 2.86 -4.23 -11.76
CA LEU A 85 3.81 -4.47 -10.68
C LEU A 85 4.62 -3.21 -10.35
N ALA A 86 5.09 -2.48 -11.35
CA ALA A 86 5.78 -1.21 -11.15
C ALA A 86 4.88 -0.17 -10.44
N ILE A 87 3.64 0.00 -10.88
CA ILE A 87 2.65 0.87 -10.24
C ILE A 87 2.44 0.46 -8.79
N SER A 88 2.20 -0.83 -8.53
CA SER A 88 1.99 -1.35 -7.18
C SER A 88 3.16 -1.07 -6.25
N SER A 89 4.39 -1.24 -6.74
CA SER A 89 5.61 -1.02 -5.95
C SER A 89 5.87 0.46 -5.70
N LEU A 90 5.64 1.32 -6.69
CA LEU A 90 5.85 2.77 -6.55
C LEU A 90 4.85 3.38 -5.58
N ALA A 91 3.58 2.98 -5.65
CA ALA A 91 2.54 3.48 -4.75
C ALA A 91 2.80 3.04 -3.30
N GLN A 92 3.21 1.79 -3.07
CA GLN A 92 3.63 1.30 -1.75
C GLN A 92 4.88 2.01 -1.24
N ALA A 93 5.86 2.25 -2.11
CA ALA A 93 7.08 2.97 -1.73
C ALA A 93 6.79 4.44 -1.37
N ALA A 94 5.86 5.09 -2.06
CA ALA A 94 5.40 6.44 -1.74
C ALA A 94 4.77 6.50 -0.34
N GLY A 95 3.81 5.61 -0.02
CA GLY A 95 3.20 5.58 1.31
C GLY A 95 4.15 5.11 2.42
N ALA A 96 5.15 4.26 2.11
CA ALA A 96 6.19 3.91 3.06
C ALA A 96 7.15 5.07 3.37
N ALA A 97 7.31 6.00 2.43
CA ALA A 97 8.16 7.18 2.58
C ALA A 97 7.42 8.37 3.21
N ASP A 98 6.12 8.51 2.98
CA ASP A 98 5.27 9.58 3.52
C ASP A 98 3.81 9.11 3.71
N ASP A 99 3.30 9.19 4.95
CA ASP A 99 1.96 8.75 5.33
C ASP A 99 0.83 9.50 4.60
N SER A 100 1.10 10.67 4.01
CA SER A 100 0.11 11.37 3.17
C SER A 100 -0.28 10.59 1.91
N TYR A 101 0.54 9.60 1.50
CA TYR A 101 0.26 8.69 0.39
C TYR A 101 -0.19 7.29 0.87
N ALA A 102 -0.69 7.15 2.10
CA ALA A 102 -1.15 5.86 2.63
C ALA A 102 -2.27 5.23 1.77
N ASP A 103 -3.22 6.02 1.29
CA ASP A 103 -4.31 5.54 0.41
C ASP A 103 -3.76 4.99 -0.92
N ALA A 104 -2.75 5.63 -1.48
CA ALA A 104 -2.06 5.15 -2.69
C ALA A 104 -1.31 3.85 -2.42
N ALA A 105 -0.65 3.72 -1.26
CA ALA A 105 0.01 2.48 -0.86
C ALA A 105 -0.97 1.33 -0.66
N ASP A 106 -2.14 1.58 -0.05
CA ASP A 106 -3.21 0.59 0.10
C ASP A 106 -3.75 0.14 -1.27
N ALA A 107 -4.03 1.08 -2.17
CA ALA A 107 -4.42 0.77 -3.55
C ALA A 107 -3.33 -0.04 -4.26
N GLY A 108 -2.06 0.30 -4.08
CA GLY A 108 -0.92 -0.46 -4.61
C GLY A 108 -0.84 -1.89 -4.06
N ALA A 109 -1.13 -2.09 -2.77
CA ALA A 109 -1.13 -3.42 -2.16
C ALA A 109 -2.29 -4.30 -2.67
N VAL A 110 -3.48 -3.72 -2.86
CA VAL A 110 -4.63 -4.42 -3.47
C VAL A 110 -4.33 -4.74 -4.93
N LEU A 111 -3.74 -3.81 -5.68
CA LEU A 111 -3.32 -4.01 -7.07
C LEU A 111 -2.36 -5.20 -7.21
N GLY A 112 -1.29 -5.24 -6.40
CA GLY A 112 -0.30 -6.33 -6.44
C GLY A 112 -0.89 -7.70 -6.07
N ARG A 113 -1.82 -7.72 -5.10
CA ARG A 113 -2.58 -8.93 -4.78
C ARG A 113 -3.45 -9.36 -5.95
N GLY A 114 -4.21 -8.43 -6.53
CA GLY A 114 -5.10 -8.68 -7.65
C GLY A 114 -4.35 -9.25 -8.86
N VAL A 115 -3.16 -8.73 -9.15
CA VAL A 115 -2.25 -9.29 -10.17
C VAL A 115 -1.89 -10.75 -9.87
N THR A 116 -1.51 -11.04 -8.62
CA THR A 116 -1.11 -12.41 -8.21
C THR A 116 -2.27 -13.39 -8.25
N THR A 117 -3.49 -12.94 -7.93
CA THR A 117 -4.70 -13.78 -7.92
C THR A 117 -5.48 -13.73 -9.22
N SER A 118 -5.03 -12.97 -10.22
CA SER A 118 -5.76 -12.69 -11.46
C SER A 118 -7.18 -12.15 -11.22
N ASP A 119 -7.33 -11.33 -10.17
CA ASP A 119 -8.59 -10.66 -9.82
C ASP A 119 -8.70 -9.32 -10.57
N LEU A 120 -9.29 -9.38 -11.76
CA LEU A 120 -9.43 -8.23 -12.66
C LEU A 120 -10.29 -7.11 -12.06
N ASP A 121 -11.36 -7.46 -11.35
CA ASP A 121 -12.22 -6.48 -10.70
C ASP A 121 -11.45 -5.73 -9.59
N GLY A 122 -10.67 -6.46 -8.80
CA GLY A 122 -9.78 -5.89 -7.79
C GLY A 122 -8.71 -4.99 -8.39
N ILE A 123 -8.08 -5.41 -9.50
CA ILE A 123 -7.10 -4.60 -10.24
C ILE A 123 -7.73 -3.29 -10.75
N ASN A 124 -8.88 -3.38 -11.40
CA ASN A 124 -9.56 -2.22 -11.98
C ASN A 124 -10.03 -1.23 -10.93
N THR A 125 -10.57 -1.73 -9.81
CA THR A 125 -10.95 -0.91 -8.66
C THR A 125 -9.73 -0.19 -8.09
N SER A 126 -8.63 -0.91 -7.87
CA SER A 126 -7.39 -0.33 -7.32
C SER A 126 -6.78 0.73 -8.25
N LEU A 127 -6.81 0.50 -9.57
CA LEU A 127 -6.34 1.48 -10.54
C LEU A 127 -7.23 2.73 -10.57
N ALA A 128 -8.54 2.58 -10.40
CA ALA A 128 -9.46 3.71 -10.32
C ALA A 128 -9.24 4.51 -9.04
N ASP A 129 -9.10 3.82 -7.90
CA ASP A 129 -8.80 4.45 -6.61
C ASP A 129 -7.47 5.19 -6.64
N LEU A 130 -6.42 4.56 -7.18
CA LEU A 130 -5.12 5.21 -7.33
C LEU A 130 -5.24 6.49 -8.17
N ARG A 131 -5.93 6.44 -9.31
CA ARG A 131 -6.19 7.61 -10.16
C ARG A 131 -6.99 8.70 -9.46
N ALA A 132 -7.88 8.36 -8.54
CA ALA A 132 -8.65 9.33 -7.76
C ALA A 132 -7.78 10.09 -6.74
N THR A 133 -6.63 9.53 -6.34
CA THR A 133 -5.71 10.14 -5.37
C THR A 133 -4.63 11.05 -5.97
N CYS A 134 -4.49 11.10 -7.30
CA CYS A 134 -3.36 11.71 -8.04
C CYS A 134 -3.34 13.26 -8.19
#